data_AF-A0A350R2L6-F1
#
_entry.id   AF-A0A350R2L6-F1
#
_cell.length_a   1.000
_cell.length_b   1.000
_cell.length_c   1.000
_cell.angle_alpha   90.00
_cell.angle_beta   90.00
_cell.angle_gamma   90.00
#
_symmetry.space_group_name_H-M   'P 1'
#
loop_
_entity.id
_entity.type
_entity.pdbx_description
1 polymer ?
#
loop_
_entity_poly.entity_id
_entity_poly.type
_entity_poly.pdbx_seq_one_letter_code
_entity_poly.pdbx_strand_id
1 'polypeptide(L)' 'MNNIRYKESKYKITEWIDKIIYEECHDWKSFCDLFAETGVVTDLVFNNFNEFYINDVLYQIKLFIKHFCKRKL' A
#
# COMPACT_ATOMS: atom_id res chain seq x y z
N MET A 1 9.61 28.66 12.53
CA MET A 1 9.40 27.77 11.35
C MET A 1 9.24 26.33 11.83
N ASN A 2 8.12 25.97 12.49
CA ASN A 2 7.95 24.67 13.17
C ASN A 2 6.67 23.88 12.78
N ASN A 3 6.03 24.16 11.64
CA ASN A 3 4.70 23.60 11.34
C ASN A 3 4.64 22.48 10.28
N ILE A 4 5.77 21.81 9.96
CA ILE A 4 5.80 20.71 8.96
C ILE A 4 6.17 19.35 9.60
N ARG A 5 6.02 19.18 10.92
CA ARG A 5 6.35 17.89 11.60
C ARG A 5 5.16 17.07 12.11
N TYR A 6 3.92 17.53 11.93
CA TYR A 6 2.75 16.86 12.52
C TYR A 6 1.62 16.53 11.52
N LYS A 7 1.82 16.75 10.22
CA LYS A 7 0.84 16.37 9.17
C LYS A 7 1.09 14.99 8.55
N GLU A 8 2.20 14.32 8.89
CA GLU A 8 2.60 13.01 8.37
C GLU A 8 2.20 11.86 9.32
N SER A 9 0.91 11.79 9.65
CA SER A 9 0.32 10.74 10.48
C SER A 9 0.06 9.41 9.75
N LYS A 10 0.50 9.25 8.49
CA LYS A 10 0.21 8.04 7.70
C LYS A 10 0.93 6.79 8.26
N TYR A 11 2.11 6.93 8.89
CA TYR A 11 2.84 5.80 9.49
C TYR A 11 2.10 5.11 10.65
N LYS A 12 1.35 5.87 11.46
CA LYS A 12 0.55 5.29 12.56
C LYS A 12 -0.61 4.43 12.05
N ILE A 13 -1.15 4.79 10.88
CA ILE A 13 -2.25 4.06 10.28
C ILE A 13 -1.73 2.81 9.55
N THR A 14 -0.55 2.88 8.92
CA THR A 14 0.04 1.70 8.26
C THR A 14 0.37 0.60 9.26
N GLU A 15 0.94 0.91 10.43
CA GLU A 15 1.18 -0.12 11.48
C GLU A 15 -0.13 -0.77 11.95
N TRP A 16 -1.18 0.02 12.12
CA TRP A 16 -2.49 -0.50 12.49
C TRP A 16 -3.12 -1.35 11.38
N ILE A 17 -3.00 -0.93 10.11
CA ILE A 17 -3.46 -1.71 8.95
C ILE A 17 -2.71 -3.04 8.85
N ASP A 18 -1.38 -3.03 8.96
CA ASP A 18 -0.56 -4.24 8.92
C ASP A 18 -0.99 -5.24 10.00
N LYS A 19 -1.20 -4.73 11.22
CA LYS A 19 -1.70 -5.54 12.33
C LYS A 19 -3.08 -6.17 12.03
N ILE A 20 -4.03 -5.39 11.53
CA ILE A 20 -5.37 -5.91 11.19
C ILE A 20 -5.28 -6.94 10.07
N ILE A 21 -4.47 -6.70 9.04
CA ILE A 21 -4.25 -7.68 7.98
C ILE A 21 -3.70 -8.97 8.58
N TYR A 22 -2.65 -8.88 9.41
CA TYR A 22 -2.04 -10.04 10.05
C TYR A 22 -3.00 -10.83 10.95
N GLU A 23 -3.86 -10.14 11.71
CA GLU A 23 -4.78 -10.75 12.67
C GLU A 23 -6.03 -11.33 12.02
N GLU A 24 -6.59 -10.66 11.01
CA GLU A 24 -7.94 -10.97 10.50
C GLU A 24 -7.95 -11.76 9.20
N CYS A 25 -6.85 -11.76 8.45
CA CYS A 25 -6.77 -12.57 7.25
C CYS A 25 -5.72 -13.67 7.47
N HIS A 26 -5.95 -14.86 6.93
CA HIS A 26 -5.04 -16.00 7.00
C HIS A 26 -5.13 -16.75 5.66
N ASP A 27 -4.07 -17.45 5.26
CA ASP A 27 -4.01 -18.25 4.02
C ASP A 27 -4.38 -17.48 2.73
N TRP A 28 -3.91 -16.24 2.62
CA TRP A 28 -4.14 -15.40 1.44
C TRP A 28 -3.23 -15.75 0.26
N LYS A 29 -3.77 -15.59 -0.94
CA LYS A 29 -3.01 -15.70 -2.20
C LYS A 29 -2.75 -14.35 -2.86
N SER A 30 -3.65 -13.40 -2.64
CA SER A 30 -3.66 -12.12 -3.35
C SER A 30 -4.06 -10.95 -2.47
N PHE A 31 -3.47 -9.79 -2.71
CA PHE A 31 -3.84 -8.50 -2.12
C PHE A 31 -4.53 -7.60 -3.15
N CYS A 32 -5.55 -6.84 -2.74
CA CYS A 32 -6.26 -5.90 -3.61
C CYS A 32 -6.23 -4.48 -3.01
N ASP A 33 -5.52 -3.57 -3.67
CA ASP A 33 -5.42 -2.16 -3.30
C ASP A 33 -6.23 -1.33 -4.29
N LEU A 34 -7.51 -1.07 -3.96
CA LEU A 34 -8.47 -0.42 -4.86
C LEU A 34 -8.24 1.08 -5.05
N PHE A 35 -7.57 1.70 -4.08
CA PHE A 35 -7.31 3.14 -4.00
C PHE A 35 -5.86 3.36 -3.54
N ALA A 36 -4.93 2.83 -4.33
CA ALA A 36 -3.55 2.71 -3.90
C ALA A 36 -2.85 4.05 -3.65
N GLU A 37 -3.29 5.13 -4.28
CA GLU A 37 -2.64 6.44 -4.30
C GLU A 37 -1.13 6.30 -4.54
N THR A 38 -0.32 6.45 -3.49
CA THR A 38 1.14 6.37 -3.55
C THR A 38 1.67 4.93 -3.41
N GLY A 39 0.80 3.93 -3.26
CA GLY A 39 1.13 2.51 -3.11
C GLY A 39 1.70 2.14 -1.75
N VAL A 40 1.55 2.97 -0.72
CA VAL A 40 2.19 2.78 0.59
C VAL A 40 1.68 1.52 1.30
N VAL A 41 0.39 1.21 1.20
CA VAL A 41 -0.16 -0.03 1.80
C VAL A 41 0.28 -1.25 1.00
N THR A 42 0.25 -1.19 -0.33
CA THR A 42 0.82 -2.24 -1.19
C THR A 42 2.30 -2.50 -0.88
N ASP A 43 3.11 -1.46 -0.64
CA ASP A 43 4.54 -1.58 -0.29
C ASP A 43 4.75 -2.31 1.03
N LEU A 44 3.96 -1.95 2.05
CA LEU A 44 3.97 -2.54 3.39
C LEU A 44 3.77 -4.06 3.33
N VAL A 45 2.79 -4.52 2.54
CA VAL A 45 2.44 -5.94 2.47
C VAL A 45 3.09 -6.69 1.31
N PHE A 46 4.02 -6.07 0.58
CA PHE A 46 4.52 -6.60 -0.69
C PHE A 46 5.13 -8.01 -0.57
N ASN A 47 5.78 -8.31 0.56
CA ASN A 47 6.41 -9.61 0.80
C ASN A 47 5.46 -10.66 1.39
N ASN A 48 4.24 -10.27 1.75
CA ASN A 48 3.28 -11.13 2.46
C ASN A 48 2.30 -11.82 1.49
N PHE A 49 2.23 -11.36 0.22
CA PHE A 49 1.30 -11.84 -0.80
C PHE A 49 2.02 -12.15 -2.11
N ASN A 50 1.46 -13.09 -2.88
CA ASN A 50 2.06 -13.53 -4.15
C ASN A 50 1.45 -12.83 -5.37
N GLU A 51 0.21 -12.36 -5.25
CA GLU A 51 -0.54 -11.70 -6.31
C GLU A 51 -1.06 -10.34 -5.85
N PHE A 52 -1.02 -9.34 -6.72
CA PHE A 52 -1.46 -7.97 -6.41
C PHE A 52 -2.42 -7.45 -7.47
N TYR A 53 -3.59 -6.99 -7.04
CA TYR A 53 -4.57 -6.28 -7.84
C TYR A 53 -4.59 -4.83 -7.41
N ILE A 54 -4.10 -3.94 -8.26
CA ILE A 54 -3.91 -2.54 -7.87
C ILE A 54 -4.72 -1.64 -8.81
N ASN A 55 -5.54 -0.79 -8.22
CA ASN A 55 -6.34 0.19 -8.91
C ASN A 55 -6.18 1.57 -8.27
N ASP A 56 -6.40 2.59 -9.10
CA ASP A 56 -6.58 3.96 -8.65
C ASP A 56 -7.51 4.69 -9.62
N VAL A 57 -8.26 5.67 -9.12
CA VAL A 57 -9.10 6.56 -9.92
C VAL A 57 -8.24 7.50 -10.78
N LEU A 58 -7.06 7.88 -10.32
CA LEU A 58 -6.16 8.78 -11.04
C LEU A 58 -5.29 8.02 -12.04
N TYR A 59 -5.56 8.21 -13.34
CA TYR A 59 -4.82 7.55 -14.42
C TYR A 59 -3.29 7.75 -14.35
N GLN A 60 -2.82 8.91 -13.88
CA GLN A 60 -1.40 9.20 -13.74
C GLN A 60 -0.72 8.29 -12.70
N ILE A 61 -1.44 7.96 -11.62
CA ILE A 61 -0.99 7.07 -10.57
C ILE A 61 -0.88 5.63 -11.08
N LYS A 62 -1.77 5.22 -11.99
CA LYS A 62 -1.71 3.91 -12.63
C LYS A 62 -0.37 3.65 -13.35
N LEU A 63 0.22 4.67 -13.99
CA LEU A 63 1.54 4.56 -14.62
C LEU A 63 2.66 4.41 -13.58
N PHE A 64 2.59 5.16 -12.50
CA PHE A 64 3.55 5.08 -11.39
C PHE A 64 3.53 3.69 -10.74
N ILE A 65 2.35 3.18 -10.40
CA ILE A 65 2.16 1.85 -9.82
C ILE A 65 2.69 0.76 -10.76
N LYS A 66 2.37 0.84 -12.05
CA LYS A 66 2.88 -0.13 -13.04
C LYS A 66 4.41 -0.14 -13.10
N HIS A 67 5.04 1.02 -12.96
CA HIS A 67 6.50 1.13 -12.91
C HIS A 67 7.08 0.64 -11.58
N PHE A 68 6.43 0.95 -10.46
CA PHE A 68 6.80 0.50 -9.12
C PHE A 68 6.77 -1.03 -9.00
N CYS A 69 5.66 -1.67 -9.42
CA CYS A 69 5.54 -3.12 -9.42
C CYS A 69 6.61 -3.79 -10.29
N LYS A 70 6.94 -3.22 -11.45
CA LYS A 70 8.00 -3.72 -12.34
C LYS A 70 9.41 -3.66 -11.75
N ARG A 71 9.66 -2.80 -10.75
CA ARG A 71 10.97 -2.68 -10.11
C ARG A 71 11.15 -3.63 -8.93
N LYS A 72 10.05 -4.10 -8.34
CA LYS A 72 10.06 -5.00 -7.18
C LYS A 72 9.90 -6.48 -7.53
N LEU A 73 9.39 -6.79 -8.73
CA LEU A 73 9.40 -8.12 -9.35
C LEU A 73 10.68 -8.33 -10.16
#